data_AF-A0A7Y8KBF6-F1
#
_entry.id   AF-A0A7Y8KBF6-F1
#
_cell.length_a   1.000
_cell.length_b   1.000
_cell.length_c   1.000
_cell.angle_alpha   90.00
_cell.angle_beta   90.00
_cell.angle_gamma   90.00
#
_symmetry.space_group_name_H-M   'P 1'
#
loop_
_entity.id
_entity.type
_entity.pdbx_description
1 polymer ?
#
loop_
_entity_poly.entity_id
_entity_poly.type
_entity_poly.pdbx_seq_one_letter_code
_entity_poly.pdbx_strand_id
1 'polypeptide(L)'
;ANDFARAAGVPLEPERALALLDVPPRAIDLGQAGGQMFLNMATGGFGSQVTANTSEDLKKVLGGAAYLFTGLSRFSELKAAYGELEGPGFHWKGDLLALGIGNGRQAGGGHVLCPGALADDGLLDISILPAPQEVVGTLMTLMSDGWGLDNMFVRARLPWVEIKVAEGLYINLDGEPLKGDDLRFSALPKALRVHLPAGSPLVVQADDLLANGE
;
A
#
# COMPACT_ATOMS: atom_id res chain seq x y z
N ALA A 1 1.40 3.55 -13.53
CA ALA A 1 2.20 4.33 -12.55
C ALA A 1 3.59 3.73 -12.29
N ASN A 2 3.82 2.43 -12.56
CA ASN A 2 5.13 1.76 -12.39
C ASN A 2 5.69 1.84 -10.96
N ASP A 3 4.82 1.95 -9.96
CA ASP A 3 5.20 2.14 -8.55
C ASP A 3 6.05 0.98 -8.02
N PHE A 4 5.63 -0.26 -8.29
CA PHE A 4 6.42 -1.44 -7.95
C PHE A 4 7.82 -1.39 -8.57
N ALA A 5 7.89 -1.14 -9.88
CA ALA A 5 9.16 -1.08 -10.62
C ALA A 5 10.09 0.00 -10.04
N ARG A 6 9.56 1.18 -9.72
CA ARG A 6 10.32 2.28 -9.10
C ARG A 6 10.87 1.86 -7.72
N ALA A 7 10.02 1.32 -6.85
CA ALA A 7 10.44 0.88 -5.52
C ALA A 7 11.45 -0.29 -5.58
N ALA A 8 11.30 -1.18 -6.56
CA ALA A 8 12.20 -2.30 -6.81
C ALA A 8 13.53 -1.89 -7.45
N GLY A 9 13.70 -0.62 -7.84
CA GLY A 9 14.88 -0.13 -8.55
C GLY A 9 14.97 -0.58 -10.02
N VAL A 10 13.88 -1.11 -10.59
CA VAL A 10 13.82 -1.49 -12.00
C VAL A 10 13.95 -0.24 -12.88
N PRO A 11 14.87 -0.22 -13.85
CA PRO A 11 14.97 0.89 -14.80
C PRO A 11 13.66 1.11 -15.55
N LEU A 12 13.25 2.36 -15.72
CA LEU A 12 12.03 2.69 -16.47
C LEU A 12 12.26 2.82 -17.98
N GLU A 13 13.53 2.90 -18.39
CA GLU A 13 13.93 2.85 -19.79
C GLU A 13 13.81 1.41 -20.30
N PRO A 14 13.02 1.14 -21.35
CA PRO A 14 12.71 -0.22 -21.78
C PRO A 14 13.93 -1.09 -22.07
N GLU A 15 14.95 -0.55 -22.75
CA GLU A 15 16.18 -1.29 -23.09
C GLU A 15 16.94 -1.72 -21.83
N ARG A 16 17.03 -0.83 -20.83
CA ARG A 16 17.68 -1.13 -19.56
C ARG A 16 16.88 -2.10 -18.69
N ALA A 17 15.55 -2.05 -18.77
CA ALA A 17 14.69 -3.02 -18.10
C ALA A 17 14.84 -4.42 -18.73
N LEU A 18 14.92 -4.49 -20.06
CA LEU A 18 15.11 -5.75 -20.79
C LEU A 18 16.43 -6.44 -20.45
N ALA A 19 17.48 -5.67 -20.19
CA ALA A 19 18.78 -6.20 -19.74
C ALA A 19 18.69 -6.98 -18.40
N LEU A 20 17.61 -6.84 -17.63
CA LEU A 20 17.40 -7.66 -16.42
C LEU A 20 17.13 -9.14 -16.73
N LEU A 21 16.85 -9.51 -17.99
CA LEU A 21 16.71 -10.92 -18.38
C LEU A 21 17.99 -11.74 -18.18
N ASP A 22 19.15 -11.07 -18.20
CA ASP A 22 20.45 -11.70 -17.91
C ASP A 22 20.69 -11.91 -16.40
N VAL A 23 19.85 -11.32 -15.55
CA VAL A 23 19.87 -11.50 -14.10
C VAL A 23 18.90 -12.63 -13.73
N PRO A 24 19.30 -13.64 -12.93
CA PRO A 24 18.39 -14.69 -12.49
C PRO A 24 17.15 -14.11 -11.78
N PRO A 25 15.93 -14.60 -12.10
CA PRO A 25 14.73 -14.10 -11.47
C PRO A 25 14.67 -14.50 -10.00
N ARG A 26 14.17 -13.60 -9.15
CA ARG A 26 13.94 -13.85 -7.72
C ARG A 26 12.49 -14.23 -7.48
N ALA A 27 12.26 -15.16 -6.56
CA ALA A 27 10.91 -15.45 -6.09
C ALA A 27 10.48 -14.37 -5.10
N ILE A 28 9.33 -13.78 -5.34
CA ILE A 28 8.71 -12.75 -4.51
C ILE A 28 7.31 -13.21 -4.11
N ASP A 29 6.82 -12.61 -3.03
CA ASP A 29 5.51 -12.82 -2.48
C ASP A 29 4.47 -12.03 -3.29
N LEU A 30 3.22 -12.46 -3.18
CA LEU A 30 2.05 -11.70 -3.63
C LEU A 30 1.11 -11.50 -2.46
N GLY A 31 0.40 -10.38 -2.43
CA GLY A 31 -0.76 -10.23 -1.56
C GLY A 31 -1.99 -10.89 -2.18
N GLN A 32 -2.91 -11.36 -1.35
CA GLN A 32 -4.21 -11.88 -1.79
C GLN A 32 -5.33 -11.35 -0.91
N ALA A 33 -6.44 -10.95 -1.52
CA ALA A 33 -7.69 -10.61 -0.84
C ALA A 33 -8.89 -10.87 -1.75
N GLY A 34 -9.99 -11.40 -1.19
CA GLY A 34 -11.22 -11.64 -1.95
C GLY A 34 -11.03 -12.53 -3.19
N GLY A 35 -10.05 -13.45 -3.17
CA GLY A 35 -9.68 -14.30 -4.31
C GLY A 35 -8.84 -13.60 -5.39
N GLN A 36 -8.58 -12.30 -5.27
CA GLN A 36 -7.73 -11.53 -6.17
C GLN A 36 -6.32 -11.40 -5.59
N MET A 37 -5.31 -11.39 -6.46
CA MET A 37 -3.90 -11.19 -6.07
C MET A 37 -3.47 -9.76 -6.39
N PHE A 38 -2.58 -9.20 -5.58
CA PHE A 38 -1.90 -7.94 -5.86
C PHE A 38 -0.40 -8.09 -5.66
N LEU A 39 0.36 -7.44 -6.51
CA LEU A 39 1.81 -7.42 -6.49
C LEU A 39 2.36 -6.35 -5.55
N ASN A 40 1.73 -5.17 -5.51
CA ASN A 40 2.34 -3.99 -4.90
C ASN A 40 1.55 -3.48 -3.69
N MET A 41 0.32 -3.02 -3.87
CA MET A 41 -0.39 -2.33 -2.80
C MET A 41 -1.90 -2.51 -2.91
N ALA A 42 -2.52 -2.87 -1.78
CA ALA A 42 -3.93 -2.60 -1.56
C ALA A 42 -4.08 -1.26 -0.83
N THR A 43 -4.90 -0.36 -1.37
CA THR A 43 -5.19 0.93 -0.74
C THR A 43 -6.68 1.09 -0.48
N GLY A 44 -7.01 1.72 0.64
CA GLY A 44 -8.38 1.96 1.07
C GLY A 44 -8.50 3.17 2.00
N GLY A 45 -9.69 3.39 2.54
CA GLY A 45 -10.02 4.61 3.26
C GLY A 45 -10.54 5.68 2.29
N PHE A 46 -11.28 6.64 2.84
CA PHE A 46 -12.16 7.61 2.17
C PHE A 46 -13.55 7.04 1.90
N GLY A 47 -14.44 7.27 2.87
CA GLY A 47 -15.87 7.00 2.77
C GLY A 47 -16.37 7.44 1.40
N SER A 48 -17.06 6.53 0.72
CA SER A 48 -17.23 6.44 -0.73
C SER A 48 -18.08 7.56 -1.37
N GLN A 49 -17.76 8.82 -1.10
CA GLN A 49 -18.30 9.98 -1.79
C GLN A 49 -17.21 10.95 -2.27
N VAL A 50 -16.05 10.43 -2.69
CA VAL A 50 -15.33 11.10 -3.78
C VAL A 50 -16.12 10.83 -5.07
N THR A 51 -17.23 11.57 -5.14
CA THR A 51 -18.08 11.88 -6.29
C THR A 51 -18.14 10.83 -7.41
N ALA A 52 -19.29 10.17 -7.47
CA ALA A 52 -19.92 9.67 -8.70
C ALA A 52 -20.16 10.76 -9.78
N ASN A 53 -19.52 11.94 -9.67
CA ASN A 53 -19.63 13.09 -10.57
C ASN A 53 -18.29 13.49 -11.23
N THR A 54 -17.22 12.70 -11.08
CA THR A 54 -15.98 12.93 -11.84
C THR A 54 -15.98 12.00 -13.06
N SER A 55 -15.89 12.56 -14.27
CA SER A 55 -15.98 11.79 -15.52
C SER A 55 -14.98 10.64 -15.56
N GLU A 56 -15.43 9.48 -16.06
CA GLU A 56 -14.59 8.29 -16.25
C GLU A 56 -13.30 8.59 -17.02
N ASP A 57 -13.31 9.62 -17.86
CA ASP A 57 -12.18 10.10 -18.64
C ASP A 57 -11.02 10.58 -17.77
N LEU A 58 -11.30 11.29 -16.67
CA LEU A 58 -10.24 11.79 -15.78
C LEU A 58 -9.57 10.64 -14.99
N LYS A 59 -10.35 9.61 -14.62
CA LYS A 59 -9.83 8.38 -13.99
C LYS A 59 -8.94 7.58 -14.95
N LYS A 60 -9.29 7.53 -16.24
CA LYS A 60 -8.47 6.87 -17.27
C LYS A 60 -7.15 7.60 -17.54
N VAL A 61 -7.17 8.94 -17.51
CA VAL A 61 -5.98 9.77 -17.77
C VAL A 61 -4.99 9.74 -16.60
N LEU A 62 -5.47 9.81 -15.36
CA LEU A 62 -4.61 9.82 -14.17
C LEU A 62 -4.23 8.39 -13.72
N GLY A 63 -5.07 7.40 -14.01
CA GLY A 63 -4.98 6.05 -13.44
C GLY A 63 -5.61 6.00 -12.05
N GLY A 64 -6.33 4.90 -11.75
CA GLY A 64 -7.11 4.76 -10.51
C GLY A 64 -6.31 5.02 -9.24
N ALA A 65 -5.06 4.54 -9.19
CA ALA A 65 -4.14 4.81 -8.08
C ALA A 65 -3.76 6.30 -7.98
N ALA A 66 -3.37 6.98 -9.06
CA ALA A 66 -3.00 8.39 -8.95
C ALA A 66 -4.20 9.26 -8.52
N TYR A 67 -5.42 8.92 -8.94
CA TYR A 67 -6.63 9.60 -8.45
C TYR A 67 -6.83 9.42 -6.94
N LEU A 68 -6.64 8.20 -6.41
CA LEU A 68 -6.70 7.93 -4.97
C LEU A 68 -5.74 8.83 -4.18
N PHE A 69 -4.52 9.03 -4.68
CA PHE A 69 -3.51 9.86 -4.02
C PHE A 69 -3.65 11.37 -4.31
N THR A 70 -4.23 11.76 -5.45
CA THR A 70 -4.64 13.16 -5.65
C THR A 70 -5.80 13.52 -4.71
N GLY A 71 -6.65 12.54 -4.36
CA GLY A 71 -7.66 12.67 -3.30
C GLY A 71 -7.04 12.95 -1.92
N LEU A 72 -5.90 12.33 -1.59
CA LEU A 72 -5.14 12.66 -0.38
C LEU A 72 -4.71 14.13 -0.34
N SER A 73 -4.38 14.76 -1.47
CA SER A 73 -4.09 16.20 -1.49
C SER A 73 -5.30 17.09 -1.15
N ARG A 74 -6.52 16.52 -1.15
CA ARG A 74 -7.79 17.16 -0.78
C ARG A 74 -8.33 16.60 0.54
N PHE A 75 -7.50 16.64 1.58
CA PHE A 75 -7.83 16.18 2.94
C PHE A 75 -9.20 16.62 3.47
N SER A 76 -9.73 17.77 3.05
CA SER A 76 -11.04 18.29 3.46
C SER A 76 -12.25 17.52 2.92
N GLU A 77 -12.09 16.70 1.88
CA GLU A 77 -13.18 15.94 1.22
C GLU A 77 -13.24 14.47 1.68
N LEU A 78 -12.32 14.05 2.53
CA LEU A 78 -12.12 12.67 2.94
C LEU A 78 -13.04 12.34 4.12
N LYS A 79 -14.01 11.44 3.90
CA LYS A 79 -14.84 10.90 4.99
C LYS A 79 -14.10 9.76 5.69
N ALA A 80 -14.07 9.80 7.01
CA ALA A 80 -13.56 8.69 7.79
C ALA A 80 -14.47 7.45 7.64
N ALA A 81 -13.87 6.27 7.73
CA ALA A 81 -14.58 5.00 7.82
C ALA A 81 -14.20 4.31 9.12
N TYR A 82 -15.19 3.82 9.88
CA TYR A 82 -14.93 2.97 11.03
C TYR A 82 -14.51 1.58 10.55
N GLY A 83 -13.36 1.12 11.02
CA GLY A 83 -12.83 -0.21 10.71
C GLY A 83 -12.22 -0.89 11.91
N GLU A 84 -12.21 -2.21 11.87
CA GLU A 84 -11.53 -3.09 12.81
C GLU A 84 -10.54 -3.96 12.02
N LEU A 85 -9.28 -3.94 12.43
CA LEU A 85 -8.19 -4.68 11.81
C LEU A 85 -7.60 -5.65 12.84
N GLU A 86 -7.49 -6.91 12.46
CA GLU A 86 -6.98 -7.98 13.34
C GLU A 86 -5.96 -8.86 12.61
N GLY A 87 -4.89 -9.21 13.32
CA GLY A 87 -3.88 -10.15 12.85
C GLY A 87 -3.02 -10.67 14.00
N PRO A 88 -2.00 -11.52 13.72
CA PRO A 88 -1.17 -12.11 14.77
C PRO A 88 -0.49 -11.05 15.64
N GLY A 89 -0.90 -10.95 16.91
CA GLY A 89 -0.35 -9.95 17.85
C GLY A 89 -0.71 -8.50 17.55
N PHE A 90 -1.63 -8.26 16.60
CA PHE A 90 -2.06 -6.92 16.21
C PHE A 90 -3.59 -6.82 16.23
N HIS A 91 -4.08 -5.78 16.88
CA HIS A 91 -5.50 -5.42 16.85
C HIS A 91 -5.62 -3.91 16.87
N TRP A 92 -6.40 -3.37 15.95
CA TRP A 92 -6.69 -1.94 15.84
C TRP A 92 -8.16 -1.74 15.54
N LYS A 93 -8.76 -0.71 16.13
CA LYS A 93 -10.13 -0.29 15.81
C LYS A 93 -10.26 1.22 15.87
N GLY A 94 -11.06 1.78 14.99
CA GLY A 94 -11.39 3.21 14.99
C GLY A 94 -11.74 3.74 13.62
N ASP A 95 -11.89 5.06 13.58
CA ASP A 95 -12.06 5.79 12.33
C ASP A 95 -10.71 5.94 11.62
N LEU A 96 -10.65 5.56 10.34
CA LEU A 96 -9.48 5.76 9.50
C LEU A 96 -9.80 6.70 8.32
N LEU A 97 -8.81 7.51 7.97
CA LEU A 97 -8.81 8.29 6.73
C LEU A 97 -8.25 7.45 5.59
N ALA A 98 -7.10 6.81 5.80
CA ALA A 98 -6.42 6.04 4.77
C ALA A 98 -5.90 4.70 5.30
N LEU A 99 -5.80 3.73 4.41
CA LEU A 99 -5.25 2.40 4.65
C LEU A 99 -4.34 2.04 3.47
N GLY A 100 -3.15 1.54 3.79
CA GLY A 100 -2.26 0.85 2.87
C GLY A 100 -1.89 -0.52 3.41
N ILE A 101 -1.93 -1.53 2.55
CA ILE A 101 -1.46 -2.89 2.81
C ILE A 101 -0.51 -3.24 1.67
N GLY A 102 0.78 -3.21 1.97
CA GLY A 102 1.85 -3.27 0.98
C GLY A 102 2.61 -4.58 1.02
N ASN A 103 2.68 -5.23 -0.14
CA ASN A 103 3.78 -6.13 -0.49
C ASN A 103 4.96 -5.32 -1.09
N GLY A 104 4.66 -4.16 -1.68
CA GLY A 104 5.59 -3.12 -2.07
C GLY A 104 5.43 -1.85 -1.22
N ARG A 105 6.24 -0.82 -1.51
CA ARG A 105 6.39 0.34 -0.60
C ARG A 105 5.47 1.52 -0.90
N GLN A 106 5.09 1.70 -2.15
CA GLN A 106 4.51 2.96 -2.62
C GLN A 106 3.37 2.72 -3.62
N ALA A 107 2.49 3.69 -3.76
CA ALA A 107 1.43 3.68 -4.76
C ALA A 107 1.09 5.09 -5.25
N GLY A 108 0.32 5.18 -6.33
CA GLY A 108 -0.19 6.44 -6.86
C GLY A 108 0.91 7.40 -7.34
N GLY A 109 1.96 6.88 -7.96
CA GLY A 109 3.01 7.69 -8.57
C GLY A 109 4.08 8.18 -7.59
N GLY A 110 4.46 7.37 -6.61
CA GLY A 110 5.58 7.64 -5.72
C GLY A 110 5.25 7.91 -4.26
N HIS A 111 3.98 7.86 -3.86
CA HIS A 111 3.61 8.07 -2.47
C HIS A 111 3.96 6.82 -1.64
N VAL A 112 4.96 6.96 -0.77
CA VAL A 112 5.42 5.88 0.10
C VAL A 112 4.42 5.70 1.24
N LEU A 113 3.75 4.55 1.27
CA LEU A 113 2.82 4.19 2.34
C LEU A 113 3.44 3.19 3.31
N CYS A 114 4.19 2.23 2.79
CA CYS A 114 4.77 1.12 3.54
C CYS A 114 6.29 1.13 3.37
N PRO A 115 7.02 2.09 3.96
CA PRO A 115 8.45 2.30 3.66
C PRO A 115 9.32 1.10 4.01
N GLY A 116 8.90 0.28 4.99
CA GLY A 116 9.62 -0.91 5.40
C GLY A 116 9.43 -2.11 4.47
N ALA A 117 8.39 -2.12 3.63
CA ALA A 117 7.94 -3.33 2.93
C ALA A 117 9.07 -4.03 2.17
N LEU A 118 9.09 -5.35 2.32
CA LEU A 118 9.91 -6.30 1.58
C LEU A 118 8.96 -7.27 0.89
N ALA A 119 9.25 -7.60 -0.36
CA ALA A 119 8.41 -8.42 -1.21
C ALA A 119 8.83 -9.90 -1.18
N ASP A 120 9.70 -10.33 -0.27
CA ASP A 120 10.19 -11.71 -0.18
C ASP A 120 10.35 -12.22 1.27
N ASP A 121 9.74 -11.53 2.24
CA ASP A 121 9.82 -11.87 3.67
C ASP A 121 8.59 -12.64 4.20
N GLY A 122 7.59 -12.90 3.35
CA GLY A 122 6.35 -13.59 3.66
C GLY A 122 5.34 -12.74 4.43
N LEU A 123 5.52 -11.42 4.48
CA LEU A 123 4.73 -10.50 5.30
C LEU A 123 4.10 -9.38 4.44
N LEU A 124 3.06 -8.76 4.98
CA LEU A 124 2.46 -7.54 4.46
C LEU A 124 2.72 -6.40 5.45
N ASP A 125 3.14 -5.25 4.94
CA ASP A 125 3.25 -4.03 5.72
C ASP A 125 1.90 -3.30 5.72
N ILE A 126 1.41 -2.96 6.90
CA ILE A 126 0.14 -2.27 7.12
C ILE A 126 0.44 -0.85 7.57
N SER A 127 -0.21 0.12 6.92
CA SER A 127 -0.15 1.54 7.27
C SER A 127 -1.56 2.10 7.38
N ILE A 128 -1.96 2.49 8.58
CA ILE A 128 -3.26 3.07 8.88
C ILE A 128 -3.05 4.54 9.21
N LEU A 129 -3.75 5.45 8.53
CA LEU A 129 -3.86 6.85 8.93
C LEU A 129 -5.18 7.03 9.70
N PRO A 130 -5.15 7.12 11.04
CA PRO A 130 -6.35 7.33 11.82
C PRO A 130 -7.00 8.69 11.51
N ALA A 131 -8.31 8.78 11.63
CA ALA A 131 -9.00 10.05 11.64
C ALA A 131 -8.76 10.76 13.00
N PRO A 132 -8.45 12.07 12.99
CA PRO A 132 -8.34 12.82 14.25
C PRO A 132 -9.68 12.82 14.99
N GLN A 133 -9.69 12.44 16.28
CA GLN A 133 -10.91 12.51 17.10
C GLN A 133 -11.32 13.96 17.42
N GLU A 134 -10.38 14.89 17.44
CA GLU A 134 -10.63 16.31 17.63
C GLU A 134 -9.81 17.14 16.64
N VAL A 135 -10.54 17.97 15.87
CA VAL A 135 -10.07 19.11 15.09
C VAL A 135 -9.28 18.77 13.81
N VAL A 136 -9.98 18.84 12.68
CA VAL A 136 -9.40 19.01 11.32
C VAL A 136 -8.35 20.13 11.27
N GLY A 137 -8.39 21.09 12.19
CA GLY A 137 -7.36 22.12 12.37
C GLY A 137 -6.03 21.63 12.97
N THR A 138 -6.00 20.60 13.83
CA THR A 138 -4.76 20.09 14.45
C THR A 138 -3.87 19.40 13.42
N LEU A 139 -4.46 18.72 12.44
CA LEU A 139 -3.72 18.08 11.35
C LEU A 139 -3.01 19.13 10.46
N MET A 140 -3.69 20.21 10.11
CA MET A 140 -3.09 21.32 9.36
C MET A 140 -2.00 22.01 10.17
N THR A 141 -2.19 22.19 11.49
CA THR A 141 -1.15 22.74 12.38
C THR A 141 0.05 21.81 12.49
N LEU A 142 -0.12 20.50 12.64
CA LEU A 142 0.97 19.52 12.70
C LEU A 142 1.76 19.45 11.37
N MET A 143 1.08 19.51 10.23
CA MET A 143 1.72 19.62 8.92
C MET A 143 2.48 20.94 8.75
N SER A 144 1.97 22.04 9.33
CA SER A 144 2.61 23.35 9.32
C SER A 144 3.82 23.42 10.26
N ASP A 145 3.78 22.68 11.38
CA ASP A 145 4.82 22.61 12.40
C ASP A 145 5.94 21.61 12.05
N GLY A 146 5.92 21.06 10.84
CA GLY A 146 6.97 20.16 10.33
C GLY A 146 6.97 18.77 10.95
N TRP A 147 5.89 18.37 11.63
CA TRP A 147 5.71 16.97 12.03
C TRP A 147 5.45 16.15 10.76
N GLY A 148 6.39 15.27 10.42
CA GLY A 148 6.27 14.42 9.26
C GLY A 148 5.00 13.57 9.35
N LEU A 149 4.20 13.57 8.27
CA LEU A 149 3.02 12.73 8.11
C LEU A 149 3.27 11.26 8.49
N ASP A 150 4.52 10.79 8.36
CA ASP A 150 4.95 9.44 8.73
C ASP A 150 4.66 9.08 10.19
N ASN A 151 4.82 10.03 11.12
CA ASN A 151 4.59 9.81 12.55
C ASN A 151 3.10 9.64 12.91
N MET A 152 2.21 9.92 11.97
CA MET A 152 0.77 9.81 12.16
C MET A 152 0.22 8.42 11.80
N PHE A 153 1.03 7.59 11.13
CA PHE A 153 0.61 6.26 10.74
C PHE A 153 0.77 5.27 11.88
N VAL A 154 -0.29 4.51 12.15
CA VAL A 154 -0.17 3.25 12.89
C VAL A 154 0.32 2.20 11.91
N ARG A 155 1.41 1.52 12.28
CA ARG A 155 2.06 0.53 11.42
C ARG A 155 2.08 -0.85 12.05
N ALA A 156 1.96 -1.87 11.21
CA ALA A 156 2.15 -3.27 11.57
C ALA A 156 2.80 -4.02 10.41
N ARG A 157 3.43 -5.16 10.70
CA ARG A 157 3.90 -6.10 9.69
C ARG A 157 3.42 -7.50 10.07
N LEU A 158 2.66 -8.13 9.19
CA LEU A 158 1.90 -9.34 9.50
C LEU A 158 1.82 -10.28 8.29
N PRO A 159 1.82 -11.62 8.48
CA PRO A 159 1.60 -12.55 7.36
C PRO A 159 0.17 -12.48 6.80
N TRP A 160 -0.78 -12.00 7.61
CA TRP A 160 -2.16 -11.75 7.22
C TRP A 160 -2.81 -10.71 8.14
N VAL A 161 -3.85 -10.04 7.64
CA VAL A 161 -4.71 -9.14 8.40
C VAL A 161 -6.15 -9.28 7.92
N GLU A 162 -7.10 -9.33 8.84
CA GLU A 162 -8.53 -9.28 8.58
C GLU A 162 -9.06 -7.87 8.83
N ILE A 163 -9.96 -7.41 7.97
CA ILE A 163 -10.50 -6.06 8.02
C ILE A 163 -12.00 -6.15 7.96
N LYS A 164 -12.65 -5.61 8.98
CA LYS A 164 -14.10 -5.48 9.07
C LYS A 164 -14.47 -4.00 9.08
N VAL A 165 -15.46 -3.63 8.29
CA VAL A 165 -15.99 -2.26 8.27
C VAL A 165 -17.51 -2.28 8.38
N ALA A 166 -18.07 -1.22 8.98
CA ALA A 166 -19.52 -1.11 9.15
C ALA A 166 -20.26 -0.78 7.84
N GLU A 167 -19.63 -0.01 6.95
CA GLU A 167 -20.14 0.35 5.63
C GLU A 167 -19.08 0.00 4.58
N GLY A 168 -19.46 -0.77 3.56
CA GLY A 168 -18.53 -1.50 2.70
C GLY A 168 -17.29 -0.73 2.23
N LEU A 169 -16.14 -1.38 2.40
CA LEU A 169 -14.83 -0.81 2.14
C LEU A 169 -14.56 -0.87 0.64
N TYR A 170 -14.26 0.28 0.04
CA TYR A 170 -13.72 0.33 -1.31
C TYR A 170 -12.21 0.21 -1.21
N ILE A 171 -11.70 -0.95 -1.60
CA ILE A 171 -10.28 -1.24 -1.72
C ILE A 171 -9.88 -1.18 -3.19
N ASN A 172 -8.68 -0.70 -3.44
CA ASN A 172 -8.02 -0.77 -4.74
C ASN A 172 -6.80 -1.69 -4.60
N LEU A 173 -6.80 -2.80 -5.34
CA LEU A 173 -5.70 -3.75 -5.47
C LEU A 173 -4.91 -3.43 -6.75
N ASP A 174 -3.77 -2.74 -6.65
CA ASP A 174 -2.94 -2.36 -7.81
C ASP A 174 -3.63 -1.61 -8.97
N GLY A 175 -4.84 -1.09 -8.74
CA GLY A 175 -5.66 -0.42 -9.76
C GLY A 175 -7.01 -1.09 -10.00
N GLU A 176 -7.19 -2.32 -9.50
CA GLU A 176 -8.43 -3.07 -9.61
C GLU A 176 -9.30 -2.89 -8.35
N PRO A 177 -10.59 -2.53 -8.50
CA PRO A 177 -11.46 -2.30 -7.34
C PRO A 177 -11.92 -3.63 -6.72
N LEU A 178 -11.86 -3.70 -5.40
CA LEU A 178 -12.43 -4.75 -4.56
C LEU A 178 -13.37 -4.11 -3.54
N LYS A 179 -14.58 -4.65 -3.39
CA LYS A 179 -15.55 -4.23 -2.38
C LYS A 179 -15.87 -5.40 -1.46
N GLY A 180 -15.86 -5.14 -0.15
CA GLY A 180 -16.28 -6.09 0.86
C GLY A 180 -16.37 -5.43 2.23
N ASP A 181 -17.14 -6.07 3.11
CA ASP A 181 -17.38 -5.58 4.47
C ASP A 181 -16.53 -6.38 5.48
N ASP A 182 -16.08 -7.57 5.08
CA ASP A 182 -15.17 -8.45 5.81
C ASP A 182 -14.18 -9.05 4.79
N LEU A 183 -12.92 -8.62 4.86
CA LEU A 183 -11.87 -8.99 3.92
C LEU A 183 -10.62 -9.45 4.67
N ARG A 184 -10.12 -10.63 4.30
CA ARG A 184 -8.80 -11.10 4.71
C ARG A 184 -7.76 -10.81 3.63
N PHE A 185 -6.69 -10.16 4.04
CA PHE A 185 -5.47 -9.97 3.27
C PHE A 185 -4.43 -10.96 3.78
N SER A 186 -3.75 -11.66 2.88
CA SER A 186 -2.71 -12.62 3.23
C SER A 186 -1.53 -12.53 2.27
N ALA A 187 -0.32 -12.66 2.78
CA ALA A 187 0.86 -12.88 1.95
C ALA A 187 0.83 -14.30 1.40
N LEU A 188 1.21 -14.43 0.13
CA LEU A 188 1.45 -15.69 -0.57
C LEU A 188 2.95 -15.79 -0.84
N PRO A 189 3.71 -16.47 0.03
CA PRO A 189 5.16 -16.46 -0.05
C PRO A 189 5.68 -17.06 -1.37
N LYS A 190 6.64 -16.39 -2.00
CA LYS A 190 7.38 -16.86 -3.17
C LYS A 190 6.48 -17.27 -4.36
N ALA A 191 5.32 -16.63 -4.48
CA ALA A 191 4.28 -16.96 -5.45
C ALA A 191 4.62 -16.57 -6.90
N LEU A 192 5.49 -15.58 -7.11
CA LEU A 192 5.85 -15.09 -8.44
C LEU A 192 7.37 -14.99 -8.61
N ARG A 193 7.90 -15.35 -9.79
CA ARG A 193 9.30 -15.12 -10.13
C ARG A 193 9.43 -13.88 -11.00
N VAL A 194 10.28 -12.94 -10.59
CA VAL A 194 10.46 -11.64 -11.25
C VAL A 194 11.94 -11.33 -11.44
N HIS A 195 12.29 -10.81 -12.62
CA HIS A 195 13.63 -10.26 -12.88
C HIS A 195 13.77 -8.90 -12.18
N LEU A 196 14.65 -8.83 -11.19
CA LEU A 196 14.92 -7.65 -10.40
C LEU A 196 16.43 -7.33 -10.44
N PRO A 197 16.82 -6.05 -10.28
CA PRO A 197 18.23 -5.71 -10.08
C PRO A 197 18.81 -6.47 -8.88
N ALA A 198 20.11 -6.80 -8.94
CA ALA A 198 20.78 -7.59 -7.89
C ALA A 198 20.62 -6.98 -6.48
N GLY A 199 20.69 -5.64 -6.38
CA GLY A 199 20.48 -4.86 -5.16
C GLY A 199 19.10 -4.20 -5.08
N SER A 200 18.04 -4.90 -5.51
CA SER A 200 16.68 -4.36 -5.46
C SER A 200 16.29 -4.01 -4.02
N PRO A 201 15.86 -2.77 -3.72
CA PRO A 201 15.52 -2.37 -2.35
C PRO A 201 14.31 -3.09 -1.74
N LEU A 202 13.49 -3.76 -2.57
CA LEU A 202 12.29 -4.47 -2.14
C LEU A 202 12.56 -5.90 -1.68
N VAL A 203 13.77 -6.41 -1.78
CA VAL A 203 14.08 -7.78 -1.35
C VAL A 203 15.16 -7.77 -0.29
N VAL A 204 15.16 -8.79 0.57
CA VAL A 204 16.23 -8.99 1.55
C VAL A 204 17.56 -9.12 0.82
N GLN A 205 18.57 -8.36 1.26
CA GLN A 205 19.91 -8.48 0.70
C GLN A 205 20.63 -9.68 1.32
N ALA A 206 21.47 -10.35 0.53
CA ALA A 206 22.29 -11.47 1.03
C ALA A 206 23.20 -11.03 2.19
N ASP A 207 23.66 -9.77 2.16
CA ASP A 207 24.51 -9.20 3.21
C ASP A 207 23.74 -8.98 4.53
N ASP A 208 22.42 -8.72 4.45
CA ASP A 208 21.56 -8.57 5.64
C ASP A 208 21.32 -9.91 6.35
N LEU A 209 21.34 -11.02 5.60
CA LEU A 209 21.24 -12.37 6.18
C LEU A 209 22.54 -12.75 6.92
N LEU A 210 23.69 -12.41 6.35
CA LEU A 210 25.00 -12.65 6.96
C LEU A 210 25.25 -11.79 8.20
N ALA A 211 24.69 -10.58 8.24
CA ALA A 211 24.77 -9.69 9.41
C ALA A 211 23.89 -10.16 10.58
N ASN A 212 22.79 -10.88 10.31
CA ASN A 212 21.84 -11.35 11.31
C ASN A 212 22.05 -12.81 11.76
N GLY A 213 23.04 -13.51 11.19
CA GLY A 213 23.56 -14.76 11.75
C GLY A 213 22.59 -15.94 11.77
N GLU A 214 21.75 -16.09 10.73
CA GLU A 214 21.01 -17.34 10.46
C GLU A 214 21.77 -18.26 9.50
#